data_AF-A0A2K9PK48-F1
#
_entry.id   AF-A0A2K9PK48-F1
#
_cell.length_a   1.000
_cell.length_b   1.000
_cell.length_c   1.000
_cell.angle_alpha   90.00
_cell.angle_beta   90.00
_cell.angle_gamma   90.00
#
_symmetry.space_group_name_H-M   'P 1'
#
loop_
_entity.id
_entity.type
_entity.pdbx_description
1 polymer ?
#
loop_
_entity_poly.entity_id
_entity_poly.type
_entity_poly.pdbx_seq_one_letter_code
_entity_poly.pdbx_strand_id
1 'polypeptide(L)'
;MDDFEKYIKENKTLFDVHKADKSKLWANIESGLNKPETKTKTIKLWNSFVFKAAATVVIALGVFSLINTVMVNRVNENSQNSLAMQELNDIDSHYKGLVAYQVRLVNKSTQLSVDEKKEFLSFMDELDVEYELLKLELQKNVDNERVLEAIVINYKKRIELIENLLKQINRSKKLDNDDVYIL
;
A
#
# COMPACT_ATOMS: atom_id res chain seq x y z
N MET A 1 80.89 -32.61 21.81
CA MET A 1 79.74 -33.43 22.25
C MET A 1 79.31 -32.86 23.58
N ASP A 2 78.01 -32.66 23.74
CA ASP A 2 77.42 -32.08 24.95
C ASP A 2 77.49 -33.09 26.11
N ASP A 3 77.69 -32.62 27.35
CA ASP A 3 77.95 -33.50 28.51
C ASP A 3 76.77 -34.46 28.77
N PHE A 4 75.56 -34.00 28.45
CA PHE A 4 74.35 -34.81 28.53
C PHE A 4 74.35 -35.98 27.53
N GLU A 5 74.84 -35.76 26.30
CA GLU A 5 74.88 -36.80 25.29
C GLU A 5 75.85 -37.92 25.69
N LYS A 6 76.98 -37.55 26.31
CA LYS A 6 77.95 -38.50 26.86
C LYS A 6 77.33 -39.33 27.99
N TYR A 7 76.62 -38.68 28.92
CA TYR A 7 75.94 -39.36 30.03
C TYR A 7 74.88 -40.38 29.55
N ILE A 8 74.04 -40.01 28.57
CA ILE A 8 73.02 -40.91 28.02
C ILE A 8 73.67 -42.12 27.32
N LYS A 9 74.76 -41.90 26.57
CA LYS A 9 75.46 -42.98 25.86
C LYS A 9 76.14 -43.96 26.81
N GLU A 10 76.83 -43.46 27.83
CA GLU A 10 77.54 -44.29 28.82
C GLU A 10 76.57 -45.11 29.69
N ASN A 11 75.37 -44.58 29.95
CA ASN A 11 74.36 -45.21 30.78
C ASN A 11 73.26 -45.92 29.97
N LYS A 12 73.41 -46.09 28.65
CA LYS A 12 72.39 -46.67 27.77
C LYS A 12 71.82 -48.00 28.28
N THR A 13 72.69 -48.85 28.83
CA THR A 13 72.32 -50.17 29.36
C THR A 13 71.41 -50.10 30.59
N LEU A 14 71.48 -49.00 31.37
CA LEU A 14 70.59 -48.75 32.51
C LEU A 14 69.16 -48.36 32.09
N PHE A 15 68.95 -47.99 30.83
CA PHE A 15 67.63 -47.64 30.30
C PHE A 15 66.91 -48.86 29.68
N ASP A 16 67.61 -49.95 29.40
CA ASP A 16 67.07 -51.18 28.79
C ASP A 16 66.60 -52.24 29.82
N VAL A 17 66.24 -51.80 31.04
CA VAL A 17 65.82 -52.68 32.16
C VAL A 17 64.50 -53.42 31.86
N HIS A 18 63.61 -52.79 31.08
CA HIS A 18 62.31 -53.36 30.73
C HIS A 18 62.11 -53.38 29.22
N LYS A 19 61.92 -54.58 28.66
CA LYS A 19 61.45 -54.71 27.28
C LYS A 19 59.93 -54.61 27.25
N ALA A 20 59.41 -53.72 26.40
CA ALA A 20 57.97 -53.61 26.20
C ALA A 20 57.40 -54.94 25.68
N ASP A 21 56.33 -55.43 26.32
CA ASP A 21 55.60 -56.60 25.86
C ASP A 21 54.80 -56.23 24.61
N LYS A 22 55.40 -56.50 23.44
CA LYS A 22 54.78 -56.24 22.14
C LYS A 22 53.46 -56.97 21.98
N SER A 23 53.32 -58.18 22.53
CA SER A 23 52.08 -58.97 22.44
C SER A 23 50.94 -58.25 23.15
N LYS A 24 51.18 -57.79 24.38
CA LYS A 24 50.19 -57.02 25.16
C LYS A 24 49.83 -55.69 24.48
N LEU A 25 50.80 -54.99 23.90
CA LEU A 25 50.55 -53.77 23.14
C LEU A 25 49.66 -54.02 21.92
N TRP A 26 49.98 -55.06 21.13
CA TRP A 26 49.18 -55.42 19.95
C TRP A 26 47.78 -55.89 20.31
N ALA A 27 47.63 -56.70 21.37
CA ALA A 27 46.33 -57.16 21.87
C ALA A 27 45.41 -55.98 22.27
N ASN A 28 45.97 -54.95 22.92
CA ASN A 28 45.22 -53.75 23.28
C ASN A 28 44.79 -52.94 22.05
N ILE A 29 45.66 -52.81 21.05
CA ILE A 29 45.35 -52.11 19.79
C ILE A 29 44.23 -52.84 19.03
N GLU A 30 44.34 -54.16 18.89
CA GLU A 30 43.34 -55.00 18.20
C GLU A 30 41.98 -54.97 18.91
N SER A 31 41.98 -54.93 20.25
CA SER A 31 40.75 -54.75 21.04
C SER A 31 40.05 -53.42 20.77
N GLY A 32 40.80 -52.39 20.39
CA GLY A 32 40.27 -51.08 20.03
C GLY A 32 39.70 -51.02 18.61
N LEU A 33 40.25 -51.81 17.69
CA LEU A 33 39.83 -51.84 16.28
C LEU A 33 38.56 -52.66 16.06
N ASN A 34 38.30 -53.67 16.90
CA ASN A 34 37.11 -54.51 16.81
C ASN A 34 35.88 -53.93 17.52
N LYS A 35 35.94 -52.69 18.03
CA LYS A 35 34.73 -52.01 18.49
C LYS A 35 33.89 -51.65 17.27
N PRO A 36 32.67 -52.20 17.11
CA PRO A 36 31.80 -51.74 16.05
C PRO A 36 31.59 -50.24 16.22
N GLU A 37 31.86 -49.47 15.18
CA GLU A 37 31.60 -48.03 15.18
C GLU A 37 30.19 -47.80 15.74
N THR A 38 30.08 -47.08 16.85
CA THR A 38 28.79 -46.72 17.42
C THR A 38 28.11 -45.83 16.40
N LYS A 39 27.25 -46.42 15.57
CA LYS A 39 26.47 -45.72 14.55
C LYS A 39 25.85 -44.49 15.22
N THR A 40 26.32 -43.31 14.84
CA THR A 40 25.76 -42.05 15.33
C THR A 40 24.28 -42.08 15.00
N LYS A 41 23.42 -42.09 16.04
CA LYS A 41 21.97 -42.12 15.85
C LYS A 41 21.53 -40.77 15.30
N THR A 42 21.55 -40.63 13.98
CA THR A 42 20.93 -39.49 13.31
C THR A 42 19.41 -39.63 13.44
N ILE A 43 18.79 -38.80 14.27
CA ILE A 43 17.34 -38.76 14.38
C ILE A 43 16.80 -38.10 13.10
N LYS A 44 16.05 -38.86 12.29
CA LYS A 44 15.37 -38.34 11.10
C LYS A 44 14.17 -37.49 11.54
N LEU A 45 14.44 -36.23 11.90
CA LEU A 45 13.46 -35.25 12.40
C LEU A 45 12.23 -35.09 11.48
N TRP A 46 12.40 -35.32 10.18
CA TRP A 46 11.37 -35.16 9.15
C TRP A 46 10.27 -36.24 9.19
N ASN A 47 10.51 -37.39 9.84
CA ASN A 47 9.50 -38.45 9.96
C ASN A 47 8.81 -38.49 11.33
N SER A 48 9.07 -37.51 12.20
CA SER A 48 8.40 -37.42 13.50
C SER A 48 7.01 -36.82 13.35
N PHE A 49 6.01 -37.47 13.93
CA PHE A 49 4.62 -36.97 13.99
C PHE A 49 4.55 -35.57 14.61
N VAL A 50 5.41 -35.28 15.59
CA VAL A 50 5.50 -33.96 16.25
C VAL A 50 5.90 -32.86 15.27
N PHE A 51 6.83 -33.15 14.35
CA PHE A 51 7.27 -32.18 13.34
C PHE A 51 6.16 -31.89 12.32
N LYS A 52 5.41 -32.92 11.91
CA LYS A 52 4.23 -32.77 11.04
C LYS A 52 3.14 -31.92 11.71
N ALA A 53 2.85 -32.18 12.99
CA ALA A 53 1.89 -31.37 13.75
C ALA A 53 2.33 -29.91 13.86
N ALA A 54 3.60 -29.64 14.19
CA ALA A 54 4.14 -28.29 14.24
C ALA A 54 4.04 -27.58 12.88
N ALA A 55 4.39 -28.27 11.78
CA ALA A 55 4.26 -27.73 10.44
C ALA A 55 2.81 -27.37 10.09
N THR A 56 1.83 -28.19 10.48
CA THR A 56 0.41 -27.88 10.24
C THR A 56 -0.06 -26.64 11.00
N VAL A 57 0.41 -26.42 12.23
CA VAL A 57 0.09 -25.22 13.01
C VAL A 57 0.67 -23.97 12.35
N VAL A 58 1.92 -24.04 11.89
CA VAL A 58 2.57 -22.91 11.19
C VAL A 58 1.84 -22.59 9.89
N ILE A 59 1.45 -23.60 9.11
CA ILE A 59 0.67 -23.40 7.88
C ILE A 59 -0.70 -22.80 8.20
N ALA A 60 -1.40 -23.31 9.22
CA ALA A 60 -2.69 -22.77 9.63
C ALA A 60 -2.61 -21.31 10.07
N LEU A 61 -1.58 -20.94 10.83
CA LEU A 61 -1.33 -19.55 11.23
C LEU A 61 -0.95 -18.67 10.03
N GLY A 62 -0.17 -19.18 9.08
CA GLY A 62 0.17 -18.47 7.85
C GLY A 62 -1.06 -18.19 6.99
N VAL A 63 -1.90 -19.21 6.76
CA VAL A 63 -3.16 -19.07 6.02
C VAL A 63 -4.13 -18.15 6.74
N PHE A 64 -4.26 -18.29 8.07
CA PHE A 64 -5.09 -17.40 8.89
C PHE A 64 -4.62 -15.95 8.80
N SER A 65 -3.32 -15.69 8.88
CA SER A 65 -2.73 -14.36 8.73
C SER A 65 -3.05 -13.75 7.36
N LEU A 66 -2.87 -14.53 6.27
CA LEU A 66 -3.19 -14.08 4.91
C LEU A 66 -4.68 -13.74 4.74
N ILE A 67 -5.58 -14.59 5.25
CA ILE A 67 -7.03 -14.34 5.20
C ILE A 67 -7.38 -13.09 6.00
N ASN A 68 -6.79 -12.92 7.19
CA ASN A 68 -7.04 -11.76 8.04
C ASN A 68 -6.60 -10.46 7.35
N THR A 69 -5.41 -10.42 6.76
CA THR A 69 -4.93 -9.25 6.00
C THR A 69 -5.86 -8.89 4.83
N VAL A 70 -6.31 -9.87 4.04
CA VAL A 70 -7.22 -9.61 2.92
C VAL A 70 -8.59 -9.10 3.41
N MET A 71 -9.10 -9.65 4.52
CA MET A 71 -10.40 -9.27 5.07
C MET A 71 -10.36 -7.87 5.72
N VAL A 72 -9.31 -7.56 6.48
CA VAL A 72 -9.12 -6.25 7.12
C VAL A 72 -8.96 -5.14 6.08
N ASN A 73 -8.19 -5.38 5.01
CA ASN A 73 -8.02 -4.39 3.94
C ASN A 73 -9.35 -4.05 3.25
N ARG A 74 -10.22 -5.05 3.00
CA ARG A 74 -11.55 -4.81 2.42
C ARG A 74 -12.49 -4.03 3.33
N VAL A 75 -12.40 -4.23 4.65
CA VAL A 75 -13.19 -3.45 5.62
C VAL A 75 -12.74 -2.00 5.63
N ASN A 76 -11.42 -1.75 5.59
CA ASN A 76 -10.87 -0.40 5.59
C ASN A 76 -11.22 0.38 4.31
N GLU A 77 -11.14 -0.27 3.14
CA GLU A 77 -11.56 0.33 1.86
C GLU A 77 -13.05 0.71 1.86
N ASN A 78 -13.92 -0.16 2.39
CA ASN A 78 -15.36 0.14 2.49
C ASN A 78 -15.66 1.31 3.43
N SER A 79 -14.94 1.42 4.55
CA SER A 79 -15.09 2.56 5.48
C SER A 79 -14.63 3.88 4.85
N GLN A 80 -13.50 3.88 4.13
CA GLN A 80 -13.02 5.08 3.44
C GLN A 80 -13.96 5.51 2.30
N ASN A 81 -14.49 4.54 1.54
CA ASN A 81 -15.49 4.81 0.52
C ASN A 81 -16.75 5.46 1.11
N SER A 82 -17.24 4.93 2.24
CA SER A 82 -18.42 5.46 2.92
C SER A 82 -18.22 6.92 3.36
N LEU A 83 -17.04 7.28 3.87
CA LEU A 83 -16.73 8.66 4.26
C LEU A 83 -16.65 9.58 3.05
N ALA A 84 -15.98 9.16 1.98
CA ALA A 84 -15.87 9.95 0.76
C ALA A 84 -17.24 10.18 0.10
N MET A 85 -18.12 9.17 0.11
CA MET A 85 -19.49 9.29 -0.40
C MET A 85 -20.34 10.24 0.45
N GLN A 86 -20.12 10.25 1.76
CA GLN A 86 -20.76 11.21 2.66
C GLN A 86 -20.30 12.64 2.34
N GLU A 87 -18.99 12.87 2.20
CA GLU A 87 -18.43 14.18 1.85
C GLU A 87 -18.97 14.68 0.50
N LEU A 88 -19.07 13.79 -0.50
CA LEU A 88 -19.69 14.11 -1.78
C LEU A 88 -21.14 14.61 -1.60
N ASN A 89 -21.93 13.95 -0.76
CA ASN A 89 -23.31 14.36 -0.50
C ASN A 89 -23.38 15.75 0.17
N ASP A 90 -22.45 16.03 1.09
CA ASP A 90 -22.37 17.33 1.77
C ASP A 90 -21.99 18.45 0.80
N ILE A 91 -21.02 18.19 -0.09
CA ILE A 91 -20.65 19.09 -1.20
C ILE A 91 -21.86 19.32 -2.11
N ASP A 92 -22.54 18.25 -2.54
CA ASP A 92 -23.70 18.33 -3.42
C ASP A 92 -24.84 19.15 -2.81
N SER A 93 -25.13 18.92 -1.53
CA SER A 93 -26.13 19.67 -0.77
C SER A 93 -25.81 21.17 -0.75
N HIS A 94 -24.53 21.52 -0.60
CA HIS A 94 -24.08 22.91 -0.56
C HIS A 94 -24.16 23.61 -1.94
N TYR A 95 -23.72 22.95 -3.02
CA TYR A 95 -23.51 23.62 -4.31
C TYR A 95 -24.60 23.39 -5.36
N LYS A 96 -25.27 22.23 -5.41
CA LYS A 96 -26.24 21.92 -6.49
C LYS A 96 -27.35 22.95 -6.59
N GLY A 97 -27.89 23.38 -5.43
CA GLY A 97 -28.96 24.37 -5.38
C GLY A 97 -28.53 25.72 -5.96
N LEU A 98 -27.32 26.16 -5.67
CA LEU A 98 -26.76 27.42 -6.17
C LEU A 98 -26.58 27.39 -7.69
N VAL A 99 -25.98 26.33 -8.22
CA VAL A 99 -25.80 26.16 -9.67
C VAL A 99 -27.15 26.11 -10.38
N ALA A 100 -28.10 25.31 -9.89
CA ALA A 100 -29.44 25.22 -10.48
C ALA A 100 -30.23 26.54 -10.43
N TYR A 101 -29.97 27.36 -9.41
CA TYR A 101 -30.54 28.71 -9.33
C TYR A 101 -29.90 29.64 -10.37
N GLN A 102 -28.57 29.66 -10.46
CA GLN A 102 -27.83 30.50 -11.39
C GLN A 102 -28.13 30.16 -12.87
N VAL A 103 -28.20 28.87 -13.23
CA VAL A 103 -28.63 28.41 -14.57
C VAL A 103 -30.04 28.89 -14.89
N ARG A 104 -30.95 28.94 -13.90
CA ARG A 104 -32.30 29.50 -14.09
C ARG A 104 -32.26 31.00 -14.36
N LEU A 105 -31.35 31.76 -13.75
CA LEU A 105 -31.19 33.20 -14.03
C LEU A 105 -30.76 33.44 -15.48
N VAL A 106 -29.81 32.65 -15.99
CA VAL A 106 -29.37 32.74 -17.39
C VAL A 106 -30.54 32.44 -18.33
N ASN A 107 -31.28 31.36 -18.09
CA ASN A 107 -32.44 30.99 -18.90
C ASN A 107 -33.51 32.09 -18.94
N LYS A 108 -33.78 32.73 -17.80
CA LYS A 108 -34.79 33.80 -17.66
C LYS A 108 -34.32 35.17 -18.15
N SER A 109 -33.03 35.36 -18.40
CA SER A 109 -32.49 36.63 -18.88
C SER A 109 -33.13 37.02 -20.21
N THR A 110 -33.68 38.23 -20.32
CA THR A 110 -34.19 38.79 -21.59
C THR A 110 -33.09 39.48 -22.40
N GLN A 111 -31.90 39.61 -21.82
CA GLN A 111 -30.75 40.32 -22.41
C GLN A 111 -29.87 39.43 -23.28
N LEU A 112 -30.13 38.12 -23.29
CA LEU A 112 -29.45 37.15 -24.13
C LEU A 112 -30.42 36.61 -25.17
N SER A 113 -29.97 36.51 -26.41
CA SER A 113 -30.64 35.76 -27.45
C SER A 113 -30.72 34.27 -27.11
N VAL A 114 -31.56 33.54 -27.84
CA VAL A 114 -31.70 32.08 -27.66
C VAL A 114 -30.39 31.36 -27.96
N ASP A 115 -29.66 31.80 -28.99
CA ASP A 115 -28.41 31.18 -29.41
C ASP A 115 -27.28 31.44 -28.40
N GLU A 116 -27.15 32.66 -27.86
CA GLU A 116 -26.16 32.98 -26.82
C GLU A 116 -26.42 32.18 -25.53
N LYS A 117 -27.68 32.00 -25.14
CA LYS A 117 -28.02 31.13 -24.00
C LYS A 117 -27.60 29.70 -24.26
N LYS A 118 -27.89 29.19 -25.45
CA LYS A 118 -27.57 27.81 -25.81
C LYS A 118 -26.06 27.56 -25.82
N GLU A 119 -25.30 28.45 -26.45
CA GLU A 119 -23.84 28.39 -26.47
C GLU A 119 -23.26 28.49 -25.06
N PHE A 120 -23.74 29.40 -24.23
CA PHE A 120 -23.25 29.50 -22.86
C PHE A 120 -23.58 28.23 -22.03
N LEU A 121 -24.80 27.71 -22.17
CA LEU A 121 -25.24 26.53 -21.42
C LEU A 121 -24.53 25.25 -21.88
N SER A 122 -24.00 25.16 -23.11
CA SER A 122 -23.20 23.99 -23.49
C SER A 122 -21.92 23.87 -22.67
N PHE A 123 -21.33 24.98 -22.20
CA PHE A 123 -20.21 24.89 -21.25
C PHE A 123 -20.63 24.31 -19.89
N MET A 124 -21.89 24.52 -19.48
CA MET A 124 -22.41 23.92 -18.26
C MET A 124 -22.62 22.41 -18.42
N ASP A 125 -23.07 21.98 -19.60
CA ASP A 125 -23.21 20.56 -19.94
C ASP A 125 -21.84 19.85 -19.95
N GLU A 126 -20.80 20.49 -20.50
CA GLU A 126 -19.42 19.95 -20.45
C GLU A 126 -18.93 19.76 -19.00
N LEU A 127 -19.17 20.74 -18.13
CA LEU A 127 -18.79 20.66 -16.72
C LEU A 127 -19.64 19.64 -15.95
N ASP A 128 -20.90 19.41 -16.33
CA ASP A 128 -21.73 18.32 -15.79
C ASP A 128 -21.16 16.95 -16.15
N VAL A 129 -20.70 16.78 -17.40
CA VAL A 129 -20.05 15.54 -17.83
C VAL A 129 -18.77 15.29 -17.03
N GLU A 130 -17.93 16.31 -16.83
CA GLU A 130 -16.73 16.21 -15.99
C GLU A 130 -17.08 15.79 -14.55
N TYR A 131 -18.13 16.39 -13.96
CA TYR A 131 -18.61 16.03 -12.62
C TYR A 131 -19.04 14.55 -12.52
N GLU A 132 -19.78 14.03 -13.50
CA GLU A 132 -20.18 12.62 -13.50
C GLU A 132 -18.99 11.68 -13.65
N LEU A 133 -17.96 12.07 -14.41
CA LEU A 133 -16.70 11.32 -14.50
C LEU A 133 -15.97 11.30 -13.14
N LEU A 134 -15.89 12.43 -12.45
CA LEU A 134 -15.29 12.52 -11.12
C LEU A 134 -16.03 11.65 -10.09
N LYS A 135 -17.37 11.56 -10.16
CA LYS A 135 -18.15 10.63 -9.31
C LYS A 135 -17.80 9.17 -9.57
N LEU A 136 -17.64 8.79 -10.83
CA LEU A 136 -17.22 7.44 -11.19
C LEU A 136 -15.79 7.15 -10.73
N GLU A 137 -14.90 8.15 -10.74
CA GLU A 137 -13.56 8.04 -10.20
C GLU A 137 -13.57 7.86 -8.68
N LEU A 138 -14.39 8.63 -7.97
CA LEU A 138 -14.54 8.53 -6.51
C LEU A 138 -14.98 7.11 -6.08
N GLN A 139 -15.88 6.49 -6.85
CA GLN A 139 -16.33 5.11 -6.59
C GLN A 139 -15.21 4.06 -6.70
N LYS A 140 -14.10 4.37 -7.39
CA LYS A 140 -12.95 3.46 -7.52
C LYS A 140 -12.05 3.48 -6.28
N ASN A 141 -12.30 4.38 -5.31
CA ASN A 141 -11.52 4.52 -4.07
C ASN A 141 -10.03 4.80 -4.29
N VAL A 142 -9.69 5.57 -5.33
CA VAL A 142 -8.33 5.99 -5.62
C VAL A 142 -8.23 7.49 -5.38
N ASP A 143 -7.34 7.90 -4.48
CA ASP A 143 -7.08 9.32 -4.16
C ASP A 143 -8.34 10.16 -3.89
N ASN A 144 -9.28 9.62 -3.10
CA ASN A 144 -10.60 10.22 -2.85
C ASN A 144 -10.56 11.71 -2.46
N GLU A 145 -9.58 12.14 -1.67
CA GLU A 145 -9.42 13.55 -1.28
C GLU A 145 -9.21 14.46 -2.50
N ARG A 146 -8.36 14.04 -3.44
CA ARG A 146 -8.07 14.79 -4.67
C ARG A 146 -9.28 14.82 -5.59
N VAL A 147 -10.02 13.71 -5.67
CA VAL A 147 -11.24 13.63 -6.48
C VAL A 147 -12.33 14.55 -5.90
N LEU A 148 -12.51 14.57 -4.58
CA LEU A 148 -13.44 15.49 -3.90
C LEU A 148 -13.05 16.95 -4.12
N GLU A 149 -11.76 17.29 -4.04
CA GLU A 149 -11.27 18.62 -4.36
C GLU A 149 -11.61 19.02 -5.81
N ALA A 150 -11.39 18.12 -6.77
CA ALA A 150 -11.74 18.34 -8.17
C ALA A 150 -13.25 18.57 -8.36
N ILE A 151 -14.10 17.87 -7.62
CA ILE A 151 -15.56 18.08 -7.63
C ILE A 151 -15.90 19.49 -7.12
N VAL A 152 -15.29 19.94 -6.01
CA VAL A 152 -15.49 21.30 -5.49
C VAL A 152 -15.01 22.34 -6.51
N ILE A 153 -13.87 22.11 -7.16
CA ILE A 153 -13.34 23.01 -8.21
C ILE A 153 -14.29 23.07 -9.40
N ASN A 154 -14.85 21.93 -9.84
CA ASN A 154 -15.84 21.90 -10.93
C ASN A 154 -17.06 22.76 -10.59
N TYR A 155 -17.64 22.62 -9.38
CA TYR A 155 -18.73 23.49 -8.93
C TYR A 155 -18.35 24.98 -8.94
N LYS A 156 -17.18 25.32 -8.40
CA LYS A 156 -16.69 26.71 -8.36
C LYS A 156 -16.54 27.31 -9.77
N LYS A 157 -15.99 26.54 -10.71
CA LYS A 157 -15.86 26.97 -12.12
C LYS A 157 -17.23 27.27 -12.74
N ARG A 158 -18.23 26.40 -12.54
CA ARG A 158 -19.60 26.62 -13.03
C ARG A 158 -20.18 27.91 -12.51
N ILE A 159 -20.05 28.14 -11.19
CA ILE A 159 -20.52 29.35 -10.52
C ILE A 159 -19.83 30.58 -11.09
N GLU A 160 -18.50 30.56 -11.17
CA GLU A 160 -17.70 31.69 -11.66
C GLU A 160 -18.06 32.07 -13.10
N LEU A 161 -18.23 31.09 -13.99
CA LEU A 161 -18.64 31.32 -15.38
C LEU A 161 -20.00 32.01 -15.47
N ILE A 162 -20.99 31.55 -14.68
CA ILE A 162 -22.33 32.14 -14.68
C ILE A 162 -22.29 33.55 -14.09
N GLU A 163 -21.56 33.75 -12.99
CA GLU A 163 -21.42 35.08 -12.37
C GLU A 163 -20.76 36.09 -13.31
N ASN A 164 -19.72 35.67 -14.04
CA ASN A 164 -19.05 36.52 -15.01
C ASN A 164 -19.99 36.93 -16.17
N LEU A 165 -20.79 35.98 -16.69
CA LEU A 165 -21.80 36.28 -17.70
C LEU A 165 -22.84 37.28 -17.18
N LEU A 166 -23.43 37.00 -16.02
CA LEU A 166 -24.44 37.88 -15.41
C LEU A 166 -23.90 39.28 -15.12
N LYS A 167 -22.63 39.38 -14.72
CA LYS A 167 -21.95 40.65 -14.52
C LYS A 167 -21.74 41.42 -15.83
N GLN A 168 -21.39 40.74 -16.91
CA GLN A 168 -21.25 41.36 -18.23
C GLN A 168 -22.58 41.93 -18.74
N ILE A 169 -23.65 41.13 -18.64
CA ILE A 169 -25.02 41.54 -19.01
C ILE A 169 -25.50 42.75 -18.18
N ASN A 170 -25.22 42.77 -16.89
CA ASN A 170 -25.62 43.89 -16.03
C ASN A 170 -24.81 45.17 -16.31
N ARG A 171 -23.56 45.04 -16.74
CA ARG A 171 -22.71 46.19 -17.11
C ARG A 171 -23.15 46.83 -18.43
N SER A 172 -23.44 46.04 -19.46
CA SER A 172 -23.94 46.56 -20.74
C SER A 172 -25.23 47.35 -20.55
N LYS A 173 -26.16 46.84 -19.72
CA LYS A 173 -27.40 47.56 -19.38
C LYS A 173 -27.17 48.95 -18.76
N LYS A 174 -26.16 49.12 -17.90
CA LYS A 174 -25.90 50.42 -17.26
C LYS A 174 -25.40 51.46 -18.26
N LEU A 175 -24.52 51.06 -19.18
CA LEU A 175 -24.00 51.94 -20.21
C LEU A 175 -25.12 52.42 -21.14
N ASP A 176 -26.02 51.52 -21.56
CA ASP A 176 -27.19 51.88 -22.38
C ASP A 176 -28.16 52.86 -21.69
N ASN A 177 -28.22 52.90 -20.35
CA ASN A 177 -29.11 53.84 -19.64
C ASN A 177 -28.46 55.21 -19.38
N ASP A 178 -27.14 55.28 -19.22
CA ASP A 178 -26.43 56.55 -18.98
C ASP A 178 -26.35 57.39 -20.27
N ASP A 179 -26.32 56.76 -21.45
CA ASP A 179 -26.32 57.43 -22.75
C ASP A 179 -27.69 58.06 -23.12
N VAL A 180 -28.77 57.68 -22.43
CA VAL A 180 -30.13 58.21 -22.66
C VAL A 180 -30.37 59.54 -21.94
N TYR A 181 -29.52 59.93 -20.99
CA TYR A 181 -29.64 61.21 -20.25
C TYR A 181 -28.77 62.35 -20.82
N ILE A 182 -28.17 62.17 -22.00
CA ILE A 182 -27.39 63.19 -22.69
C ILE A 182 -28.03 63.54 -24.05
N LEU A 183 -29.25 64.06 -24.04
CA LEU A 183 -29.88 64.83 -25.13
C LEU A 183 -30.82 65.88 -24.53
#